data_AF-A0A382U6I6-F1
#
_entry.id   AF-A0A382U6I6-F1
#
_cell.length_a   1.000
_cell.length_b   1.000
_cell.length_c   1.000
_cell.angle_alpha   90.00
_cell.angle_beta   90.00
_cell.angle_gamma   90.00
#
_symmetry.space_group_name_H-M   'P 1'
#
loop_
_entity.id
_entity.type
_entity.pdbx_description
1 polymer ?
#
loop_
_entity_poly.entity_id
_entity_poly.type
_entity_poly.pdbx_seq_one_letter_code
_entity_poly.pdbx_strand_id
1 'polypeptide(L)' 'VKKSVEGLKTSKITGGRRHPLKTRQKFQTDRYPNEALMGDQETSTRKTRGNNRKTG' A
#
# COMPACT_ATOMS: atom_id res chain seq x y z
N VAL A 1 3.55 -2.32 -9.87
CA VAL A 1 4.24 -1.45 -8.88
C VAL A 1 3.48 -1.48 -7.56
N LYS A 2 4.11 -1.77 -6.42
CA LYS A 2 3.45 -1.71 -5.09
C LYS A 2 3.23 -0.25 -4.69
N LYS A 3 2.04 0.14 -4.20
CA LYS A 3 1.80 1.49 -3.65
C LYS A 3 2.54 1.63 -2.31
N SER A 4 2.93 2.85 -1.95
CA SER A 4 3.58 3.14 -0.66
C SER A 4 2.99 4.40 -0.09
N VAL A 5 2.81 4.38 1.21
CA VAL A 5 2.20 5.46 2.00
C VAL A 5 3.20 6.59 2.27
N GLU A 6 4.50 6.35 2.06
CA GLU A 6 5.59 7.17 2.60
C GLU A 6 5.80 8.57 1.99
N GLY A 7 4.95 9.03 1.07
CA GLY A 7 5.01 10.38 0.49
C GLY A 7 6.35 10.77 -0.16
N LEU A 8 7.31 9.85 -0.35
CA LEU A 8 8.66 10.20 -0.83
C LEU A 8 8.66 10.71 -2.28
N LYS A 9 7.63 10.37 -3.06
CA LYS A 9 7.47 10.80 -4.45
C LYS A 9 6.70 12.14 -4.58
N THR A 10 6.07 12.62 -3.51
CA THR A 10 5.24 13.85 -3.57
C THR A 10 6.07 15.11 -3.36
N SER A 11 5.49 16.27 -3.70
CA SER A 11 6.04 17.57 -3.36
C SER A 11 6.02 17.83 -1.84
N LYS A 12 6.80 18.82 -1.41
CA LYS A 12 6.68 19.42 -0.07
C LYS A 12 5.39 20.22 0.03
N ILE A 13 4.97 20.56 1.24
CA ILE A 13 3.80 21.43 1.49
C ILE A 13 3.99 22.78 0.78
N THR A 14 5.22 23.28 0.70
CA THR A 14 5.59 24.50 -0.03
C THR A 14 5.63 24.34 -1.56
N GLY A 15 5.29 23.18 -2.12
CA GLY A 15 5.29 22.90 -3.55
C GLY A 15 6.64 22.45 -4.14
N GLY A 16 7.75 22.66 -3.44
CA GLY A 16 9.08 22.25 -3.91
C GLY A 16 9.25 20.73 -4.10
N ARG A 17 10.09 20.32 -5.05
CA ARG A 17 10.43 18.90 -5.29
C ARG A 17 11.11 18.30 -4.07
N ARG A 18 10.72 17.07 -3.70
CA ARG A 18 11.33 16.30 -2.62
C ARG A 18 12.43 15.39 -3.18
N HIS A 19 13.61 15.45 -2.57
CA HIS A 19 14.72 14.54 -2.86
C HIS A 19 14.84 13.54 -1.69
N PRO A 20 14.36 12.30 -1.84
CA PRO A 20 14.35 11.34 -0.75
C PRO A 20 15.76 10.82 -0.48
N LEU A 21 16.14 10.75 0.81
CA LEU A 21 17.43 10.21 1.28
C LEU A 21 17.42 8.69 1.49
N LYS A 22 16.27 8.05 1.27
CA LYS A 22 16.06 6.62 1.52
C LYS A 22 15.24 5.97 0.42
N THR A 23 15.44 4.67 0.24
CA THR A 23 14.61 3.83 -0.62
C THR A 23 13.33 3.40 0.10
N ARG A 24 12.36 2.94 -0.69
CA ARG A 24 11.06 2.47 -0.20
C ARG A 24 11.23 1.23 0.66
N GLN A 25 10.66 1.27 1.86
CA GLN A 25 10.81 0.19 2.84
C GLN A 25 9.60 -0.72 2.85
N LYS A 26 9.81 -2.02 3.14
CA LYS A 26 8.75 -3.04 3.20
C LYS A 26 7.56 -2.59 4.05
N PHE A 27 7.82 -1.97 5.19
CA PHE A 27 6.80 -1.56 6.15
C PHE A 27 5.92 -0.40 5.69
N GLN A 28 6.28 0.30 4.61
CA GLN A 28 5.49 1.41 4.05
C GLN A 28 4.62 0.98 2.87
N THR A 29 4.63 -0.32 2.54
CA THR A 29 3.87 -0.89 1.43
C THR A 29 2.38 -0.86 1.72
N ASP A 30 1.62 -0.37 0.75
CA ASP A 30 0.16 -0.49 0.70
C ASP A 30 -0.26 -1.40 -0.47
N ARG A 31 -1.46 -1.97 -0.38
CA ARG A 31 -2.02 -2.90 -1.38
C ARG A 31 -3.23 -2.27 -2.08
N TYR A 32 -3.51 -2.76 -3.29
CA TYR A 32 -4.71 -2.37 -4.02
C TYR A 32 -5.99 -2.73 -3.25
N PRO A 33 -7.04 -1.90 -3.37
CA PRO A 33 -8.34 -2.19 -2.77
C PRO A 33 -8.90 -3.51 -3.32
N ASN A 34 -9.73 -4.19 -2.52
CA ASN A 34 -10.53 -5.30 -3.04
C ASN A 34 -11.84 -4.72 -3.56
N GLU A 35 -12.05 -4.79 -4.88
CA GLU A 35 -13.28 -4.33 -5.51
C GLU A 35 -14.27 -5.50 -5.56
N ALA A 36 -14.83 -5.85 -4.40
CA ALA A 36 -15.74 -6.98 -4.29
C ALA A 36 -17.02 -6.76 -5.12
N LEU A 37 -17.37 -7.74 -5.95
CA LEU A 37 -18.54 -7.71 -6.83
C LEU A 37 -19.71 -8.48 -6.21
N MET A 38 -20.94 -8.13 -6.60
CA MET A 38 -22.11 -8.94 -6.24
C MET A 38 -22.13 -10.21 -7.09
N GLY A 39 -22.24 -11.36 -6.44
CA GLY A 39 -22.20 -12.68 -7.09
C GLY A 39 -21.88 -13.78 -6.07
N ASP A 40 -21.32 -14.88 -6.56
CA ASP A 40 -20.87 -15.98 -5.72
C ASP A 40 -19.81 -15.53 -4.72
N GLN A 41 -19.82 -16.15 -3.53
CA GLN A 41 -18.89 -15.79 -2.47
C GLN A 41 -17.46 -16.27 -2.80
N GLU A 42 -16.63 -15.35 -3.29
CA GLU A 42 -15.19 -15.56 -3.42
C GLU A 42 -14.45 -14.81 -2.31
N THR A 43 -13.56 -15.50 -1.59
CA THR A 43 -12.79 -14.89 -0.48
C THR A 43 -11.29 -14.98 -0.75
N SER A 44 -10.60 -13.84 -0.72
CA SER A 44 -9.16 -13.77 -0.92
C SER A 44 -8.42 -13.67 0.42
N THR A 45 -7.64 -14.70 0.77
CA THR A 45 -6.83 -14.66 2.00
C THR A 45 -5.42 -14.15 1.70
N ARG A 46 -4.93 -13.20 2.52
CA ARG A 46 -3.61 -12.56 2.30
C ARG A 46 -2.82 -12.46 3.59
N LYS A 47 -1.53 -12.80 3.51
CA LYS A 47 -0.58 -12.63 4.62
C LYS A 47 -0.17 -11.16 4.76
N THR A 48 -0.25 -10.63 5.97
CA THR A 48 0.16 -9.26 6.32
C THR A 48 1.41 -9.25 7.20
N ARG A 49 1.91 -8.05 7.55
CA ARG A 49 3.02 -7.90 8.51
C ARG A 49 2.63 -8.54 9.86
N GLY A 50 3.61 -9.06 10.59
CA GLY A 50 3.37 -9.75 11.85
C GLY A 50 2.90 -11.20 11.71
N ASN A 51 2.93 -11.76 10.48
CA ASN A 51 2.41 -13.11 10.18
C ASN A 51 0.89 -13.27 10.34
N ASN A 52 0.15 -12.16 10.39
CA ASN A 52 -1.30 -12.18 10.44
C ASN A 52 -1.90 -12.49 9.06
N ARG A 53 -3.16 -12.95 9.04
CA ARG A 53 -3.95 -13.17 7.83
C ARG A 53 -5.13 -12.22 7.82
N LYS A 54 -5.37 -11.56 6.68
CA LYS A 54 -6.59 -10.78 6.43
C LYS A 54 -7.32 -11.37 5.24
N THR A 55 -8.64 -11.49 5.37
CA THR A 55 -9.55 -11.95 4.32
C THR A 55 -10.41 -10.78 3.86
N GLY A 56 -10.83 -10.84 2.61
CA GLY A 56 -11.76 -9.87 2.03
C GLY A 56 -12.21 -10.29 0.67
#